data_AF-A0AAD6BIR9-F1
#
_entry.id   AF-A0AAD6BIR9-F1
#
_cell.length_a   1.000
_cell.length_b   1.000
_cell.length_c   1.000
_cell.angle_alpha   90.00
_cell.angle_beta   90.00
_cell.angle_gamma   90.00
#
_symmetry.space_group_name_H-M   'P 1'
#
loop_
_entity.id
_entity.type
_entity.pdbx_description
1 polymer ?
#
loop_
_entity_poly.entity_id
_entity_poly.type
_entity_poly.pdbx_seq_one_letter_code
_entity_poly.pdbx_strand_id
1 'polypeptide(L)'
;MKPSTCALDPFPTALVKYNTGAISALITSVIKHYLQSAHVPSPFTSNTPNRYSQDYTVQSYIHDDSETTEDEVHLKVTDGLNSADVVLAIQVLQMNDEPPQLGEGLRGELSCQERGRVQVTVDYLSATDRDSENSRLMYMLARRPGRGELQRDGLSVDKFSQQDLLQGHVYYVHTGGEIGPDPVVDIITLIISDGEAGGTDGCCYGDAPPPPVPLHGTLPVCDLNITILPVNNEVPSITLGASMLMVDEGSSSCLCGGVLAASDPDSPPDQLTFHLETPPLHGYLENTQPTPGSEKSNVGVRVESFSLVHLTMGLINYVQSESKGAEPTIDQLSISVSDGLHRSAPVPFYIIISPTNDETPSLLLANFTVNEGGMRELTPSILNGFDLDSPLDTLTFTVVQPPAHGSLINGIYSLEKSRYTDTGAELLQRSLPITSFTLQELQQGEREANQSL
;
A
#
# COMPACT_ATOMS: atom_id res chain seq x y z
N MET A 1 35.44 55.93 -26.53
CA MET A 1 34.70 56.46 -27.70
C MET A 1 33.91 55.28 -28.27
N LYS A 2 32.58 55.20 -28.33
CA LYS A 2 31.46 56.11 -28.06
C LYS A 2 30.30 55.24 -27.51
N PRO A 3 29.39 55.79 -26.68
CA PRO A 3 28.13 55.14 -26.35
C PRO A 3 27.14 55.27 -27.52
N SER A 4 26.38 54.22 -27.82
CA SER A 4 25.29 54.24 -28.80
C SER A 4 23.95 54.32 -28.07
N THR A 5 23.38 55.51 -28.11
CA THR A 5 22.00 55.86 -27.76
C THR A 5 21.03 55.40 -28.84
N CYS A 6 19.93 54.74 -28.44
CA CYS A 6 18.65 54.68 -29.15
C CYS A 6 17.60 54.79 -28.03
N ALA A 7 17.10 55.99 -27.74
CA ALA A 7 15.92 56.59 -28.35
C ALA A 7 14.69 55.70 -28.15
N LEU A 8 14.00 55.92 -27.03
CA LEU A 8 12.63 55.47 -26.81
C LEU A 8 11.72 56.29 -27.73
N ASP A 9 11.09 55.62 -28.69
CA ASP A 9 10.00 56.21 -29.46
C ASP A 9 8.78 56.43 -28.54
N PRO A 10 8.12 57.60 -28.60
CA PRO A 10 6.88 57.84 -27.87
C PRO A 10 5.74 57.05 -28.51
N PHE A 11 5.05 56.25 -27.69
CA PHE A 11 3.86 55.49 -28.08
C PHE A 11 2.73 56.41 -28.58
N PRO A 12 1.87 55.90 -29.49
CA PRO A 12 0.81 56.67 -30.13
C PRO A 12 -0.35 56.93 -29.16
N THR A 13 -0.68 58.20 -28.99
CA THR A 13 -1.89 58.64 -28.27
C THR A 13 -3.09 58.58 -29.21
N ALA A 14 -3.93 57.55 -29.07
CA ALA A 14 -5.24 57.41 -29.70
C ALA A 14 -6.03 56.44 -28.81
N LEU A 15 -7.29 56.61 -28.41
CA LEU A 15 -8.39 57.49 -28.78
C LEU A 15 -9.36 57.43 -27.58
N VAL A 16 -9.75 58.55 -26.97
CA VAL A 16 -10.90 58.57 -26.06
C VAL A 16 -12.07 59.21 -26.80
N LYS A 17 -13.07 58.40 -27.11
CA LYS A 17 -14.38 58.85 -27.60
C LYS A 17 -15.11 59.53 -26.44
N TYR A 18 -15.25 60.84 -26.50
CA TYR A 18 -16.06 61.58 -25.54
C TYR A 18 -17.56 61.38 -25.79
N ASN A 19 -18.31 61.13 -24.73
CA ASN A 19 -19.77 61.23 -24.71
C ASN A 19 -20.15 62.74 -24.68
N THR A 20 -20.34 63.33 -25.85
CA THR A 20 -20.47 64.80 -26.06
C THR A 20 -21.84 65.40 -25.73
N GLY A 21 -22.68 64.74 -24.93
CA GLY A 21 -24.05 65.20 -24.66
C GLY A 21 -24.16 66.38 -23.67
N ALA A 22 -23.42 66.36 -22.57
CA ALA A 22 -23.58 67.33 -21.49
C ALA A 22 -22.44 68.37 -21.41
N ILE A 23 -21.24 68.02 -21.89
CA ILE A 23 -20.05 68.89 -21.85
C ILE A 23 -20.13 69.99 -22.94
N SER A 24 -20.92 69.77 -24.00
CA SER A 24 -21.09 70.73 -25.10
C SER A 24 -21.83 72.02 -24.69
N ALA A 25 -22.81 71.96 -23.77
CA ALA A 25 -23.69 73.11 -23.51
C ALA A 25 -23.02 74.24 -22.70
N LEU A 26 -22.17 73.90 -21.72
CA LEU A 26 -21.49 74.89 -20.87
C LEU A 26 -20.27 75.52 -21.56
N ILE A 27 -19.49 74.73 -22.32
CA ILE A 27 -18.34 75.24 -23.07
C ILE A 27 -18.78 76.10 -24.26
N THR A 28 -19.88 75.74 -24.94
CA THR A 28 -20.42 76.55 -26.06
C THR A 28 -21.00 77.90 -25.58
N SER A 29 -21.52 77.97 -24.35
CA SER A 29 -22.07 79.21 -23.78
C SER A 29 -20.97 80.25 -23.50
N VAL A 30 -19.84 79.82 -22.95
CA VAL A 30 -18.71 80.71 -22.62
C VAL A 30 -17.97 81.19 -23.88
N ILE A 31 -17.82 80.34 -24.90
CA ILE A 31 -17.16 80.72 -26.17
C ILE A 31 -18.04 81.66 -27.02
N LYS A 32 -19.38 81.49 -27.02
CA LYS A 32 -20.28 82.41 -27.74
C LYS A 32 -20.31 83.81 -27.13
N HIS A 33 -20.15 83.94 -25.82
CA HIS A 33 -20.15 85.26 -25.19
C HIS A 33 -18.89 86.07 -25.53
N TYR A 34 -17.75 85.40 -25.76
CA TYR A 34 -16.48 86.06 -26.09
C TYR A 34 -16.32 86.42 -27.58
N LEU A 35 -17.03 85.75 -28.49
CA LEU A 35 -16.92 86.00 -29.95
C LEU A 35 -17.85 87.11 -30.49
N GLN A 36 -18.67 87.76 -29.65
CA GLN A 36 -19.55 88.86 -30.06
C GLN A 36 -18.98 90.27 -29.82
N SER A 37 -17.80 90.41 -29.21
CA SER A 37 -17.19 91.71 -28.90
C SER A 37 -15.97 92.08 -29.76
N ALA A 38 -15.53 91.21 -30.69
CA ALA A 38 -14.42 91.51 -31.60
C ALA A 38 -14.93 92.00 -32.96
N HIS A 39 -14.85 93.33 -33.15
CA HIS A 39 -15.15 94.04 -34.39
C HIS A 39 -14.24 93.55 -35.52
N VAL A 40 -14.82 93.09 -36.64
CA VAL A 40 -14.11 92.70 -37.87
C VAL A 40 -13.98 93.92 -38.78
N PRO A 41 -12.76 94.28 -39.23
CA PRO A 41 -12.59 94.99 -40.49
C PRO A 41 -11.91 94.09 -41.52
N SER A 42 -12.44 94.10 -42.75
CA SER A 42 -11.78 93.64 -43.97
C SER A 42 -11.78 94.79 -45.00
N PRO A 43 -11.02 94.76 -46.10
CA PRO A 43 -9.87 93.90 -46.44
C PRO A 43 -8.62 94.72 -46.84
N PHE A 44 -7.41 94.18 -46.63
CA PHE A 44 -6.23 94.64 -47.38
C PHE A 44 -5.47 93.45 -47.97
N THR A 45 -5.13 93.62 -49.24
CA THR A 45 -4.61 92.64 -50.18
C THR A 45 -3.10 92.41 -50.05
N SER A 46 -2.70 91.19 -50.39
CA SER A 46 -1.41 90.72 -50.92
C SER A 46 -0.30 90.28 -49.94
N ASN A 47 -0.07 88.96 -49.99
CA ASN A 47 1.19 88.20 -50.01
C ASN A 47 2.20 88.32 -48.84
N THR A 48 2.11 87.37 -47.90
CA THR A 48 3.18 86.45 -47.46
C THR A 48 2.63 85.48 -46.38
N PRO A 49 3.07 84.20 -46.30
CA PRO A 49 2.48 83.24 -45.38
C PRO A 49 3.18 83.31 -44.01
N ASN A 50 2.59 83.99 -43.04
CA ASN A 50 2.97 83.84 -41.63
C ASN A 50 2.13 82.76 -40.96
N ARG A 51 2.83 81.69 -40.57
CA ARG A 51 2.37 80.53 -39.83
C ARG A 51 2.16 80.94 -38.35
N TYR A 52 0.93 81.13 -37.91
CA TYR A 52 0.61 81.18 -36.49
C TYR A 52 0.18 79.78 -36.04
N SER A 53 1.10 79.04 -35.40
CA SER A 53 0.73 77.92 -34.52
C SER A 53 0.13 78.56 -33.28
N GLN A 54 -1.18 78.40 -33.07
CA GLN A 54 -1.74 78.58 -31.75
C GLN A 54 -1.45 77.30 -30.98
N ASP A 55 -0.49 77.36 -30.05
CA ASP A 55 -0.20 76.26 -29.15
C ASP A 55 -1.35 76.13 -28.14
N TYR A 56 -2.26 75.18 -28.38
CA TYR A 56 -3.26 74.79 -27.40
C TYR A 56 -2.59 73.89 -26.36
N THR A 57 -2.49 74.35 -25.12
CA THR A 57 -2.11 73.50 -23.98
C THR A 57 -3.29 72.61 -23.61
N VAL A 58 -3.15 71.30 -23.81
CA VAL A 58 -4.13 70.29 -23.39
C VAL A 58 -3.85 69.89 -21.95
N GLN A 59 -4.84 70.03 -21.06
CA GLN A 59 -4.79 69.47 -19.70
C GLN A 59 -5.41 68.06 -19.74
N SER A 60 -4.73 67.09 -19.11
CA SER A 60 -5.18 65.69 -19.04
C SER A 60 -5.28 65.24 -17.58
N TYR A 61 -6.26 64.40 -17.29
CA TYR A 61 -6.37 63.68 -16.01
C TYR A 61 -5.58 62.37 -16.10
N ILE A 62 -4.83 62.04 -15.06
CA ILE A 62 -4.11 60.78 -14.90
C ILE A 62 -4.50 60.24 -13.53
N HIS A 63 -5.10 59.06 -13.50
CA HIS A 63 -5.42 58.35 -12.27
C HIS A 63 -4.13 57.83 -11.62
N ASP A 64 -4.09 57.70 -10.31
CA ASP A 64 -2.91 57.26 -9.56
C ASP A 64 -2.83 55.73 -9.38
N ASP A 65 -3.52 54.98 -10.23
CA ASP A 65 -3.67 53.51 -10.17
C ASP A 65 -4.16 52.99 -8.80
N SER A 66 -4.89 53.79 -8.02
CA SER A 66 -5.59 53.32 -6.82
C SER A 66 -6.94 52.65 -7.13
N GLU A 67 -7.34 51.67 -6.32
CA GLU A 67 -8.61 50.95 -6.46
C GLU A 67 -9.83 51.77 -5.99
N THR A 68 -10.07 52.90 -6.64
CA THR A 68 -11.21 53.77 -6.38
C THR A 68 -12.20 53.74 -7.54
N THR A 69 -13.47 54.00 -7.23
CA THR A 69 -14.56 54.05 -8.22
C THR A 69 -14.97 55.48 -8.57
N GLU A 70 -14.54 56.44 -7.74
CA GLU A 70 -14.91 57.85 -7.84
C GLU A 70 -13.73 58.72 -7.40
N ASP A 71 -13.51 59.82 -8.11
CA ASP A 71 -12.54 60.87 -7.76
C ASP A 71 -13.18 62.26 -8.02
N GLU A 72 -12.68 63.31 -7.37
CA GLU A 72 -13.24 64.65 -7.48
C GLU A 72 -12.16 65.73 -7.62
N VAL A 73 -12.36 66.62 -8.59
CA VAL A 73 -11.50 67.81 -8.76
C VAL A 73 -12.29 69.06 -8.42
N HIS A 74 -11.86 69.78 -7.37
CA HIS A 74 -12.42 71.07 -7.00
C HIS A 74 -11.78 72.18 -7.85
N LEU A 75 -12.58 72.78 -8.72
CA LEU A 75 -12.17 73.87 -9.61
C LEU A 75 -12.77 75.19 -9.15
N LYS A 76 -11.95 76.24 -9.12
CA LYS A 76 -12.41 77.60 -8.87
C LYS A 76 -12.27 78.44 -10.13
N VAL A 77 -13.39 78.96 -10.61
CA VAL A 77 -13.44 79.86 -11.78
C VAL A 77 -13.60 81.30 -11.28
N THR A 78 -12.75 82.21 -11.75
CA THR A 78 -12.78 83.63 -11.38
C THR A 78 -12.59 84.52 -12.59
N ASP A 79 -13.30 85.64 -12.65
CA ASP A 79 -13.13 86.70 -13.65
C ASP A 79 -12.20 87.83 -13.15
N GLY A 80 -11.64 87.68 -11.94
CA GLY A 80 -10.82 88.67 -11.26
C GLY A 80 -11.57 89.54 -10.24
N LEU A 81 -12.90 89.54 -10.25
CA LEU A 81 -13.77 90.27 -9.29
C LEU A 81 -14.74 89.33 -8.55
N ASN A 82 -15.26 88.31 -9.22
CA ASN A 82 -16.18 87.30 -8.71
C ASN A 82 -15.57 85.91 -8.89
N SER A 83 -15.94 84.96 -8.02
CA SER A 83 -15.52 83.57 -8.16
C SER A 83 -16.64 82.58 -7.88
N ALA A 84 -16.64 81.46 -8.60
CA ALA A 84 -17.52 80.31 -8.38
C ALA A 84 -16.68 79.04 -8.22
N ASP A 85 -17.06 78.20 -7.25
CA ASP A 85 -16.46 76.89 -7.03
C ASP A 85 -17.33 75.82 -7.73
N VAL A 86 -16.68 74.89 -8.44
CA VAL A 86 -17.30 73.81 -9.21
C VAL A 86 -16.57 72.52 -8.88
N VAL A 87 -17.31 71.45 -8.62
CA VAL A 87 -16.75 70.11 -8.45
C VAL A 87 -16.91 69.34 -9.75
N LEU A 88 -15.81 68.83 -10.28
CA LEU A 88 -15.80 67.87 -11.38
C LEU A 88 -15.73 66.47 -10.78
N ALA A 89 -16.85 65.76 -10.79
CA ALA A 89 -16.89 64.35 -10.41
C ALA A 89 -16.37 63.47 -11.56
N ILE A 90 -15.49 62.53 -11.22
CA ILE A 90 -14.85 61.58 -12.13
C ILE A 90 -15.32 60.19 -11.73
N GLN A 91 -15.89 59.45 -12.68
CA GLN A 91 -16.22 58.03 -12.49
C GLN A 91 -15.06 57.19 -13.00
N VAL A 92 -14.49 56.37 -12.12
CA VAL A 92 -13.36 55.48 -12.41
C VAL A 92 -13.92 54.07 -12.61
N LEU A 93 -13.58 53.46 -13.74
CA LEU A 93 -13.90 52.06 -13.99
C LEU A 93 -12.74 51.22 -13.47
N GLN A 94 -13.01 50.32 -12.52
CA GLN A 94 -12.02 49.37 -12.03
C GLN A 94 -11.57 48.46 -13.16
N MET A 95 -10.27 48.16 -13.18
CA MET A 95 -9.69 47.16 -14.04
C MET A 95 -9.22 45.99 -13.17
N ASN A 96 -9.32 44.77 -13.69
CA ASN A 96 -8.82 43.59 -13.01
C ASN A 96 -7.30 43.50 -13.22
N ASP A 97 -6.51 44.14 -12.35
CA ASP A 97 -5.07 44.29 -12.47
C ASP A 97 -4.28 43.91 -11.20
N GLU A 98 -4.97 43.45 -10.14
CA GLU A 98 -4.35 42.90 -8.94
C GLU A 98 -4.51 41.36 -8.92
N PRO A 99 -3.43 40.58 -8.74
CA PRO A 99 -3.57 39.13 -8.68
C PRO A 99 -4.20 38.67 -7.35
N PRO A 100 -4.90 37.51 -7.36
CA PRO A 100 -5.42 36.93 -6.13
C PRO A 100 -4.33 36.65 -5.10
N GLN A 101 -4.66 36.81 -3.82
CA GLN A 101 -3.76 36.54 -2.70
C GLN A 101 -4.31 35.42 -1.83
N LEU A 102 -3.43 34.54 -1.33
CA LEU A 102 -3.82 33.46 -0.42
C LEU A 102 -4.26 34.06 0.94
N GLY A 103 -5.28 33.47 1.55
CA GLY A 103 -5.79 33.91 2.84
C GLY A 103 -4.77 33.74 3.97
N GLU A 104 -4.82 34.65 4.94
CA GLU A 104 -4.00 34.59 6.14
C GLU A 104 -4.52 33.55 7.14
N GLY A 105 -3.62 32.85 7.84
CA GLY A 105 -3.98 31.96 8.95
C GLY A 105 -4.53 30.58 8.55
N LEU A 106 -4.24 30.11 7.34
CA LEU A 106 -4.63 28.77 6.89
C LEU A 106 -4.02 27.65 7.73
N ARG A 107 -4.79 26.58 7.92
CA ARG A 107 -4.34 25.35 8.59
C ARG A 107 -3.47 24.54 7.63
N GLY A 108 -2.31 24.10 8.10
CA GLY A 108 -1.33 23.35 7.28
C GLY A 108 -1.52 21.83 7.24
N GLU A 109 -2.44 21.27 8.04
CA GLU A 109 -2.59 19.81 8.16
C GLU A 109 -4.05 19.39 8.03
N LEU A 110 -4.37 18.82 6.86
CA LEU A 110 -5.65 18.17 6.58
C LEU A 110 -5.46 16.65 6.71
N SER A 111 -6.23 15.98 7.57
CA SER A 111 -6.11 14.53 7.76
C SER A 111 -7.27 13.76 7.13
N CYS A 112 -6.96 12.68 6.43
CA CYS A 112 -7.93 11.78 5.82
C CYS A 112 -7.65 10.35 6.27
N GLN A 113 -8.65 9.56 6.61
CA GLN A 113 -8.46 8.12 6.78
C GLN A 113 -8.26 7.47 5.41
N GLU A 114 -7.46 6.41 5.31
CA GLU A 114 -7.40 5.62 4.08
C GLU A 114 -8.78 5.03 3.74
N ARG A 115 -9.04 4.85 2.45
CA ARG A 115 -10.36 4.54 1.85
C ARG A 115 -11.49 5.52 2.25
N GLY A 116 -11.14 6.61 2.92
CA GLY A 116 -12.06 7.62 3.44
C GLY A 116 -12.12 8.88 2.59
N ARG A 117 -12.80 9.88 3.13
CA ARG A 117 -12.86 11.24 2.57
C ARG A 117 -12.79 12.28 3.66
N VAL A 118 -12.23 13.44 3.34
CA VAL A 118 -12.18 14.60 4.21
C VAL A 118 -12.65 15.85 3.45
N GLN A 119 -13.44 16.68 4.12
CA GLN A 119 -13.94 17.93 3.54
C GLN A 119 -12.82 18.97 3.48
N VAL A 120 -12.69 19.66 2.34
CA VAL A 120 -11.79 20.81 2.18
C VAL A 120 -12.60 22.08 2.41
N THR A 121 -12.25 22.85 3.43
CA THR A 121 -12.93 24.09 3.82
C THR A 121 -12.02 25.31 3.67
N VAL A 122 -12.59 26.49 3.84
CA VAL A 122 -11.86 27.77 3.79
C VAL A 122 -10.78 27.92 4.86
N ASP A 123 -10.80 27.07 5.90
CA ASP A 123 -9.74 27.01 6.91
C ASP A 123 -8.42 26.46 6.36
N TYR A 124 -8.49 25.65 5.30
CA TYR A 124 -7.32 25.02 4.66
C TYR A 124 -6.93 25.74 3.37
N LEU A 125 -7.92 26.30 2.69
CA LEU A 125 -7.73 26.95 1.40
C LEU A 125 -8.68 28.13 1.28
N SER A 126 -8.16 29.34 1.35
CA SER A 126 -8.93 30.55 1.04
C SER A 126 -8.04 31.55 0.32
N ALA A 127 -8.66 32.42 -0.46
CA ALA A 127 -8.01 33.49 -1.17
C ALA A 127 -8.87 34.76 -1.07
N THR A 128 -8.24 35.90 -1.34
CA THR A 128 -8.89 37.19 -1.41
C THR A 128 -8.34 37.97 -2.59
N ASP A 129 -9.19 38.78 -3.17
CA ASP A 129 -8.83 39.65 -4.29
C ASP A 129 -9.37 41.06 -4.04
N ARG A 130 -8.70 42.07 -4.59
CA ARG A 130 -9.06 43.49 -4.40
C ARG A 130 -10.08 43.98 -5.41
N ASP A 131 -10.00 43.50 -6.64
CA ASP A 131 -10.85 43.92 -7.75
C ASP A 131 -11.95 42.87 -8.03
N SER A 132 -11.74 41.63 -7.58
CA SER A 132 -12.63 40.50 -7.85
C SER A 132 -13.41 40.02 -6.62
N GLU A 133 -14.66 39.60 -6.82
CA GLU A 133 -15.45 38.98 -5.75
C GLU A 133 -14.81 37.65 -5.30
N ASN A 134 -14.34 37.57 -4.05
CA ASN A 134 -13.73 36.36 -3.46
C ASN A 134 -14.49 35.07 -3.80
N SER A 135 -15.83 35.06 -3.68
CA SER A 135 -16.65 33.87 -3.97
C SER A 135 -16.47 33.28 -5.38
N ARG A 136 -16.06 34.10 -6.36
CA ARG A 136 -15.85 33.70 -7.76
C ARG A 136 -14.43 33.24 -8.06
N LEU A 137 -13.49 33.39 -7.12
CA LEU A 137 -12.12 32.92 -7.29
C LEU A 137 -12.11 31.41 -7.55
N MET A 138 -11.35 31.00 -8.55
CA MET A 138 -11.24 29.64 -9.05
C MET A 138 -9.92 29.02 -8.61
N TYR A 139 -10.00 27.84 -8.01
CA TYR A 139 -8.85 26.98 -7.72
C TYR A 139 -8.72 25.95 -8.83
N MET A 140 -7.55 25.85 -9.43
CA MET A 140 -7.23 24.93 -10.52
C MET A 140 -6.07 24.02 -10.12
N LEU A 141 -6.21 22.72 -10.35
CA LEU A 141 -5.15 21.76 -10.04
C LEU A 141 -3.98 21.94 -11.01
N ALA A 142 -2.83 22.39 -10.50
CA ALA A 142 -1.56 22.39 -11.21
C ALA A 142 -0.90 21.01 -11.17
N ARG A 143 -1.00 20.34 -10.01
CA ARG A 143 -0.53 18.97 -9.80
C ARG A 143 -1.60 18.15 -9.12
N ARG A 144 -1.99 17.03 -9.74
CA ARG A 144 -2.97 16.11 -9.17
C ARG A 144 -2.39 15.38 -7.95
N PRO A 145 -3.24 15.03 -6.96
CA PRO A 145 -2.88 14.11 -5.88
C PRO A 145 -2.34 12.79 -6.43
N GLY A 146 -1.39 12.19 -5.71
CA GLY A 146 -0.80 10.90 -6.06
C GLY A 146 -1.55 9.69 -5.50
N ARG A 147 -2.36 9.89 -4.46
CA ARG A 147 -3.03 8.82 -3.68
C ARG A 147 -4.52 9.03 -3.50
N GLY A 148 -5.08 10.06 -4.12
CA GLY A 148 -6.50 10.34 -4.05
C GLY A 148 -6.98 11.18 -5.21
N GLU A 149 -8.15 11.79 -5.02
CA GLU A 149 -8.74 12.75 -5.94
C GLU A 149 -9.52 13.81 -5.18
N LEU A 150 -9.65 14.99 -5.79
CA LEU A 150 -10.58 16.02 -5.31
C LEU A 150 -11.93 15.83 -5.99
N GLN A 151 -12.98 15.80 -5.18
CA GLN A 151 -14.35 15.68 -5.63
C GLN A 151 -15.17 16.89 -5.25
N ARG A 152 -16.07 17.31 -6.15
CA ARG A 152 -17.16 18.23 -5.86
C ARG A 152 -18.48 17.52 -6.05
N ASP A 153 -19.32 17.48 -5.03
CA ASP A 153 -20.61 16.76 -5.04
C ASP A 153 -20.49 15.29 -5.50
N GLY A 154 -19.36 14.64 -5.16
CA GLY A 154 -19.07 13.24 -5.51
C GLY A 154 -18.47 13.02 -6.91
N LEU A 155 -18.22 14.09 -7.68
CA LEU A 155 -17.59 14.01 -8.99
C LEU A 155 -16.15 14.50 -8.92
N SER A 156 -15.21 13.76 -9.52
CA SER A 156 -13.81 14.15 -9.63
C SER A 156 -13.67 15.46 -10.42
N VAL A 157 -12.94 16.44 -9.88
CA VAL A 157 -12.79 17.77 -10.45
C VAL A 157 -11.34 18.25 -10.45
N ASP A 158 -10.94 18.90 -11.54
CA ASP A 158 -9.65 19.59 -11.66
C ASP A 158 -9.76 21.10 -11.34
N LYS A 159 -10.98 21.61 -11.11
CA LYS A 159 -11.22 23.00 -10.72
C LYS A 159 -12.49 23.17 -9.90
N PHE A 160 -12.49 24.13 -8.98
CA PHE A 160 -13.64 24.50 -8.14
C PHE A 160 -13.53 25.97 -7.72
N SER A 161 -14.62 26.57 -7.26
CA SER A 161 -14.68 27.97 -6.83
C SER A 161 -14.51 28.12 -5.31
N GLN A 162 -14.19 29.32 -4.83
CA GLN A 162 -14.20 29.60 -3.39
C GLN A 162 -15.61 29.46 -2.79
N GLN A 163 -16.65 29.74 -3.58
CA GLN A 163 -18.03 29.46 -3.18
C GLN A 163 -18.26 27.96 -2.90
N ASP A 164 -17.65 27.05 -3.69
CA ASP A 164 -17.77 25.60 -3.47
C ASP A 164 -17.15 25.18 -2.12
N LEU A 165 -16.04 25.82 -1.70
CA LEU A 165 -15.43 25.61 -0.38
C LEU A 165 -16.29 26.16 0.75
N LEU A 166 -16.87 27.35 0.57
CA LEU A 166 -17.75 27.99 1.56
C LEU A 166 -19.03 27.19 1.80
N GLN A 167 -19.56 26.55 0.75
CA GLN A 167 -20.71 25.66 0.84
C GLN A 167 -20.34 24.24 1.28
N GLY A 168 -19.05 23.92 1.34
CA GLY A 168 -18.58 22.63 1.80
C GLY A 168 -18.77 21.49 0.78
N HIS A 169 -18.83 21.80 -0.51
CA HIS A 169 -19.04 20.80 -1.57
C HIS A 169 -17.77 20.06 -1.98
N VAL A 170 -16.60 20.54 -1.56
CA VAL A 170 -15.29 20.00 -1.96
C VAL A 170 -14.77 19.00 -0.92
N TYR A 171 -14.36 17.83 -1.40
CA TYR A 171 -13.79 16.76 -0.60
C TYR A 171 -12.52 16.23 -1.25
N TYR A 172 -11.53 15.89 -0.44
CA TYR A 172 -10.50 14.96 -0.83
C TYR A 172 -10.97 13.54 -0.52
N VAL A 173 -10.81 12.62 -1.48
CA VAL A 173 -11.13 11.20 -1.32
C VAL A 173 -9.85 10.40 -1.55
N HIS A 174 -9.49 9.55 -0.59
CA HIS A 174 -8.39 8.62 -0.77
C HIS A 174 -8.84 7.44 -1.64
N THR A 175 -8.31 7.38 -2.86
CA THR A 175 -8.60 6.34 -3.84
C THR A 175 -7.41 5.42 -4.10
N GLY A 176 -6.28 5.67 -3.42
CA GLY A 176 -5.19 4.71 -3.33
C GLY A 176 -5.62 3.44 -2.59
N GLY A 177 -4.89 2.34 -2.80
CA GLY A 177 -5.03 1.16 -1.96
C GLY A 177 -4.47 1.37 -0.54
N GLU A 178 -4.23 0.27 0.17
CA GLU A 178 -3.67 0.30 1.53
C GLU A 178 -2.34 1.06 1.57
N ILE A 179 -2.20 1.90 2.60
CA ILE A 179 -0.95 2.64 2.83
C ILE A 179 0.01 1.90 3.76
N GLY A 180 -0.47 0.87 4.44
CA GLY A 180 0.25 0.11 5.44
C GLY A 180 0.12 0.70 6.85
N PRO A 181 1.00 0.35 7.80
CA PRO A 181 0.86 0.73 9.21
C PRO A 181 1.20 2.20 9.52
N ASP A 182 1.89 2.90 8.62
CA ASP A 182 2.42 4.23 8.85
C ASP A 182 1.65 5.30 8.05
N PRO A 183 1.39 6.50 8.61
CA PRO A 183 0.76 7.60 7.88
C PRO A 183 1.58 8.05 6.66
N VAL A 184 0.88 8.41 5.59
CA VAL A 184 1.50 8.86 4.33
C VAL A 184 0.95 10.22 3.92
N VAL A 185 1.82 11.10 3.42
CA VAL A 185 1.42 12.43 2.93
C VAL A 185 1.13 12.41 1.43
N ASP A 186 0.02 12.99 1.03
CA ASP A 186 -0.29 13.37 -0.35
C ASP A 186 -0.31 14.89 -0.49
N ILE A 187 0.10 15.41 -1.66
CA ILE A 187 0.27 16.85 -1.90
C ILE A 187 -0.47 17.23 -3.16
N ILE A 188 -1.33 18.25 -3.05
CA ILE A 188 -2.06 18.84 -4.16
C ILE A 188 -1.56 20.25 -4.38
N THR A 189 -1.11 20.56 -5.60
CA THR A 189 -0.68 21.91 -5.96
C THR A 189 -1.79 22.59 -6.74
N LEU A 190 -2.25 23.75 -6.27
CA LEU A 190 -3.35 24.52 -6.82
C LEU A 190 -2.86 25.90 -7.28
N ILE A 191 -3.41 26.38 -8.40
CA ILE A 191 -3.29 27.76 -8.88
C ILE A 191 -4.62 28.46 -8.62
N ILE A 192 -4.57 29.70 -8.13
CA ILE A 192 -5.78 30.51 -7.89
C ILE A 192 -5.90 31.55 -9.00
N SER A 193 -7.08 31.64 -9.62
CA SER A 193 -7.40 32.61 -10.66
C SER A 193 -8.72 33.30 -10.34
N ASP A 194 -8.77 34.59 -10.62
CA ASP A 194 -9.94 35.47 -10.67
C ASP A 194 -10.92 35.22 -11.84
N GLY A 195 -10.54 34.39 -12.83
CA GLY A 195 -11.35 34.10 -14.01
C GLY A 195 -10.95 34.84 -15.28
N GLU A 196 -9.90 35.67 -15.26
CA GLU A 196 -9.37 36.36 -16.46
C GLU A 196 -8.62 35.40 -17.39
N ALA A 197 -8.35 34.17 -16.93
CA ALA A 197 -7.75 33.11 -17.72
C ALA A 197 -8.76 32.48 -18.73
N GLY A 198 -9.12 33.25 -19.76
CA GLY A 198 -9.36 32.76 -21.12
C GLY A 198 -10.46 31.72 -21.31
N GLY A 199 -11.71 32.08 -20.99
CA GLY A 199 -12.87 31.50 -21.65
C GLY A 199 -13.00 32.08 -23.06
N THR A 200 -12.64 31.31 -24.09
CA THR A 200 -12.95 31.63 -25.49
C THR A 200 -14.46 31.54 -25.71
N ASP A 201 -15.23 32.50 -25.23
CA ASP A 201 -16.60 32.67 -25.71
C ASP A 201 -17.06 34.13 -25.58
N GLY A 202 -17.19 34.77 -26.73
CA GLY A 202 -17.87 36.05 -26.89
C GLY A 202 -17.09 37.27 -26.43
N CYS A 203 -16.52 38.01 -27.39
CA CYS A 203 -16.85 39.41 -27.66
C CYS A 203 -15.88 39.97 -28.72
N CYS A 204 -16.37 40.88 -29.56
CA CYS A 204 -15.66 41.60 -30.63
C CYS A 204 -15.75 40.98 -32.04
N TYR A 205 -16.93 41.06 -32.65
CA TYR A 205 -17.00 41.26 -34.10
C TYR A 205 -16.58 42.71 -34.41
N GLY A 206 -15.37 42.91 -34.92
CA GLY A 206 -15.11 44.03 -35.83
C GLY A 206 -14.11 45.12 -35.43
N ASP A 207 -13.53 45.11 -34.24
CA ASP A 207 -12.34 45.93 -33.94
C ASP A 207 -11.37 45.05 -33.14
N ALA A 208 -10.11 45.00 -33.58
CA ALA A 208 -9.11 44.16 -32.95
C ALA A 208 -9.02 44.47 -31.45
N PRO A 209 -9.13 43.46 -30.56
CA PRO A 209 -8.88 43.70 -29.15
C PRO A 209 -7.46 44.26 -28.99
N PRO A 210 -7.21 45.18 -28.04
CA PRO A 210 -5.84 45.57 -27.70
C PRO A 210 -5.00 44.30 -27.46
N PRO A 211 -3.68 44.33 -27.75
CA PRO A 211 -2.83 43.16 -27.51
C PRO A 211 -3.06 42.67 -26.07
N PRO A 212 -3.14 41.35 -25.83
CA PRO A 212 -3.31 40.82 -24.48
C PRO A 212 -2.03 41.14 -23.70
N VAL A 213 -2.04 42.27 -23.01
CA VAL A 213 -1.12 42.53 -21.91
C VAL A 213 -1.70 41.74 -20.74
N PRO A 214 -0.96 40.80 -20.13
CA PRO A 214 -1.40 40.23 -18.86
C PRO A 214 -1.58 41.40 -17.88
N LEU A 215 -2.81 41.65 -17.44
CA LEU A 215 -3.14 42.81 -16.60
C LEU A 215 -2.45 42.70 -15.23
N HIS A 216 -2.20 41.48 -14.75
CA HIS A 216 -1.47 41.18 -13.53
C HIS A 216 -0.39 40.09 -13.74
N GLY A 217 0.53 39.96 -12.77
CA GLY A 217 1.66 39.03 -12.78
C GLY A 217 1.29 37.54 -12.61
N THR A 218 2.26 36.72 -12.15
CA THR A 218 2.09 35.27 -11.95
C THR A 218 1.01 34.97 -10.91
N LEU A 219 0.01 34.15 -11.28
CA LEU A 219 -1.02 33.66 -10.36
C LEU A 219 -0.41 32.92 -9.16
N PRO A 220 -1.01 33.05 -7.95
CA PRO A 220 -0.50 32.38 -6.75
C PRO A 220 -0.63 30.86 -6.88
N VAL A 221 0.37 30.16 -6.35
CA VAL A 221 0.43 28.70 -6.26
C VAL A 221 0.44 28.29 -4.79
N CYS A 222 -0.38 27.32 -4.42
CA CYS A 222 -0.43 26.80 -3.05
C CYS A 222 -0.39 25.27 -3.03
N ASP A 223 0.31 24.72 -2.05
CA ASP A 223 0.36 23.29 -1.79
C ASP A 223 -0.54 22.94 -0.59
N LEU A 224 -1.51 22.06 -0.82
CA LEU A 224 -2.36 21.48 0.22
C LEU A 224 -1.79 20.11 0.60
N ASN A 225 -1.27 20.02 1.83
CA ASN A 225 -0.74 18.78 2.40
C ASN A 225 -1.85 17.99 3.09
N ILE A 226 -2.00 16.73 2.69
CA ILE A 226 -3.00 15.82 3.22
C ILE A 226 -2.30 14.63 3.88
N THR A 227 -2.47 14.49 5.19
CA THR A 227 -1.97 13.34 5.95
C THR A 227 -2.99 12.22 5.89
N ILE A 228 -2.69 11.14 5.18
CA ILE A 228 -3.50 9.94 5.11
C ILE A 228 -3.15 9.07 6.33
N LEU A 229 -4.15 8.75 7.14
CA LEU A 229 -4.05 7.95 8.35
C LEU A 229 -4.38 6.49 8.05
N PRO A 230 -3.59 5.54 8.56
CA PRO A 230 -3.83 4.12 8.37
C PRO A 230 -5.06 3.66 9.14
N VAL A 231 -5.74 2.64 8.63
CA VAL A 231 -6.93 2.02 9.20
C VAL A 231 -6.79 0.52 9.06
N ASN A 232 -6.60 -0.20 10.17
CA ASN A 232 -6.62 -1.66 10.14
C ASN A 232 -8.00 -2.17 9.67
N ASN A 233 -8.05 -2.55 8.40
CA ASN A 233 -9.27 -2.92 7.67
C ASN A 233 -9.10 -4.19 6.83
N GLU A 234 -7.87 -4.69 6.70
CA GLU A 234 -7.56 -5.97 6.07
C GLU A 234 -7.45 -7.10 7.10
N VAL A 235 -7.66 -8.34 6.64
CA VAL A 235 -7.59 -9.54 7.48
C VAL A 235 -6.23 -10.20 7.26
N PRO A 236 -5.54 -10.64 8.33
CA PRO A 236 -4.22 -11.24 8.18
C PRO A 236 -4.30 -12.56 7.43
N SER A 237 -3.25 -12.86 6.67
CA SER A 237 -3.19 -14.01 5.76
C SER A 237 -2.06 -14.97 6.15
N ILE A 238 -2.32 -16.27 6.03
CA ILE A 238 -1.33 -17.33 6.26
C ILE A 238 -0.81 -17.81 4.90
N THR A 239 0.51 -17.91 4.79
CA THR A 239 1.19 -18.52 3.64
C THR A 239 1.92 -19.78 4.11
N LEU A 240 1.62 -20.92 3.50
CA LEU A 240 2.35 -22.18 3.72
C LEU A 240 3.53 -22.27 2.74
N GLY A 241 4.66 -22.75 3.24
CA GLY A 241 5.88 -22.93 2.44
C GLY A 241 5.72 -23.99 1.35
N ALA A 242 6.61 -23.95 0.35
CA ALA A 242 6.69 -24.97 -0.68
C ALA A 242 7.18 -26.33 -0.14
N SER A 243 7.95 -26.29 0.96
CA SER A 243 8.45 -27.47 1.66
C SER A 243 7.52 -27.82 2.81
N MET A 244 7.17 -29.11 2.92
CA MET A 244 6.45 -29.64 4.08
C MET A 244 7.39 -29.75 5.29
N LEU A 245 6.84 -29.62 6.51
CA LEU A 245 7.62 -29.87 7.72
C LEU A 245 7.87 -31.39 7.84
N MET A 246 9.14 -31.76 7.94
CA MET A 246 9.59 -33.12 8.20
C MET A 246 10.22 -33.18 9.59
N VAL A 247 9.87 -34.21 10.34
CA VAL A 247 10.37 -34.46 11.69
C VAL A 247 10.64 -35.94 11.85
N ASP A 248 11.77 -36.29 12.45
CA ASP A 248 12.05 -37.69 12.77
C ASP A 248 11.24 -38.11 14.00
N GLU A 249 10.81 -39.35 14.02
CA GLU A 249 10.06 -39.92 15.14
C GLU A 249 10.80 -39.78 16.48
N GLY A 250 10.06 -39.44 17.54
CA GLY A 250 10.62 -39.12 18.86
C GLY A 250 11.44 -37.84 18.93
N SER A 251 11.54 -37.06 17.85
CA SER A 251 12.36 -35.85 17.75
C SER A 251 11.51 -34.57 17.68
N SER A 252 12.19 -33.43 17.57
CA SER A 252 11.58 -32.13 17.33
C SER A 252 12.14 -31.45 16.08
N SER A 253 11.27 -30.69 15.41
CA SER A 253 11.62 -29.95 14.21
C SER A 253 11.11 -28.51 14.30
N CYS A 254 11.96 -27.58 13.89
CA CYS A 254 11.67 -26.15 13.95
C CYS A 254 10.70 -25.74 12.85
N LEU A 255 9.69 -24.95 13.18
CA LEU A 255 8.74 -24.35 12.21
C LEU A 255 9.35 -23.17 11.43
N CYS A 256 10.68 -23.08 11.40
CA CYS A 256 11.43 -22.04 10.69
C CYS A 256 11.70 -22.42 9.23
N GLY A 257 12.34 -21.52 8.48
CA GLY A 257 12.71 -21.78 7.08
C GLY A 257 11.58 -21.58 6.08
N GLY A 258 10.50 -20.90 6.47
CA GLY A 258 9.41 -20.53 5.58
C GLY A 258 8.36 -21.62 5.34
N VAL A 259 8.33 -22.69 6.15
CA VAL A 259 7.25 -23.69 6.14
C VAL A 259 5.90 -23.09 6.51
N LEU A 260 5.92 -22.04 7.34
CA LEU A 260 4.77 -21.27 7.77
C LEU A 260 5.15 -19.80 7.83
N ALA A 261 4.31 -18.93 7.28
CA ALA A 261 4.45 -17.48 7.33
C ALA A 261 3.09 -16.82 7.43
N ALA A 262 3.06 -15.57 7.90
CA ALA A 262 1.87 -14.74 7.84
C ALA A 262 2.26 -13.32 7.44
N SER A 263 1.30 -12.61 6.85
CA SER A 263 1.44 -11.21 6.48
C SER A 263 0.10 -10.50 6.57
N ASP A 264 0.15 -9.26 6.99
CA ASP A 264 -0.96 -8.33 7.03
C ASP A 264 -0.49 -6.98 6.47
N PRO A 265 -1.25 -6.32 5.58
CA PRO A 265 -0.87 -5.01 5.07
C PRO A 265 -0.85 -3.92 6.14
N ASP A 266 -1.78 -3.97 7.11
CA ASP A 266 -2.04 -2.89 8.06
C ASP A 266 -1.29 -3.10 9.38
N SER A 267 -0.96 -4.34 9.68
CA SER A 267 -0.40 -4.74 10.97
C SER A 267 1.06 -5.19 10.82
N PRO A 268 1.98 -4.60 11.61
CA PRO A 268 3.38 -5.00 11.58
C PRO A 268 3.58 -6.44 12.14
N PRO A 269 4.69 -7.12 11.79
CA PRO A 269 4.90 -8.53 12.14
C PRO A 269 4.91 -8.85 13.64
N ASP A 270 5.21 -7.87 14.49
CA ASP A 270 5.22 -8.00 15.95
C ASP A 270 3.82 -8.04 16.58
N GLN A 271 2.80 -7.62 15.85
CA GLN A 271 1.40 -7.69 16.28
C GLN A 271 0.71 -8.98 15.82
N LEU A 272 1.31 -9.72 14.89
CA LEU A 272 0.74 -10.97 14.37
C LEU A 272 1.01 -12.15 15.29
N THR A 273 -0.08 -12.76 15.75
CA THR A 273 -0.08 -13.93 16.65
C THR A 273 -0.82 -15.10 16.00
N PHE A 274 -0.15 -16.24 15.93
CA PHE A 274 -0.76 -17.51 15.54
C PHE A 274 -1.50 -18.14 16.71
N HIS A 275 -2.64 -18.76 16.41
CA HIS A 275 -3.46 -19.51 17.33
C HIS A 275 -3.72 -20.91 16.78
N LEU A 276 -3.58 -21.91 17.64
CA LEU A 276 -3.88 -23.30 17.33
C LEU A 276 -5.38 -23.53 17.52
N GLU A 277 -6.09 -23.76 16.43
CA GLU A 277 -7.54 -24.01 16.43
C GLU A 277 -7.83 -25.49 16.70
N THR A 278 -7.03 -26.38 16.09
CA THR A 278 -7.02 -27.81 16.44
C THR A 278 -5.59 -28.26 16.70
N PRO A 279 -5.30 -28.83 17.88
CA PRO A 279 -3.96 -29.29 18.20
C PRO A 279 -3.58 -30.53 17.37
N PRO A 280 -2.27 -30.78 17.18
CA PRO A 280 -1.77 -32.04 16.64
C PRO A 280 -2.19 -33.24 17.51
N LEU A 281 -2.29 -34.42 16.89
CA LEU A 281 -2.70 -35.64 17.58
C LEU A 281 -1.51 -36.38 18.19
N HIS A 282 -0.37 -36.41 17.51
CA HIS A 282 0.81 -37.23 17.84
C HIS A 282 1.99 -36.43 18.37
N GLY A 283 1.77 -35.15 18.65
CA GLY A 283 2.79 -34.24 19.15
C GLY A 283 2.19 -32.97 19.77
N TYR A 284 3.04 -31.96 19.93
CA TYR A 284 2.64 -30.63 20.37
C TYR A 284 3.58 -29.57 19.82
N LEU A 285 3.12 -28.32 19.82
CA LEU A 285 3.98 -27.17 19.55
C LEU A 285 4.56 -26.65 20.86
N GLU A 286 5.82 -26.24 20.84
CA GLU A 286 6.50 -25.58 21.95
C GLU A 286 7.13 -24.26 21.52
N ASN A 287 7.32 -23.35 22.48
CA ASN A 287 8.13 -22.14 22.30
C ASN A 287 9.34 -22.22 23.24
N THR A 288 10.54 -22.25 22.67
CA THR A 288 11.80 -22.39 23.42
C THR A 288 12.23 -21.10 24.12
N GLN A 289 11.57 -19.97 23.87
CA GLN A 289 11.88 -18.71 24.52
C GLN A 289 11.73 -18.82 26.05
N PRO A 290 12.77 -18.48 26.84
CA PRO A 290 12.66 -18.42 28.28
C PRO A 290 11.63 -17.39 28.74
N THR A 291 10.85 -17.73 29.77
CA THR A 291 9.93 -16.79 30.40
C THR A 291 10.73 -15.60 30.99
N PRO A 292 10.27 -14.33 30.85
CA PRO A 292 10.99 -13.18 31.41
C PRO A 292 11.31 -13.37 32.90
N GLY A 293 12.59 -13.29 33.26
CA GLY A 293 13.07 -13.53 34.63
C GLY A 293 13.48 -14.98 34.93
N SER A 294 13.38 -15.89 33.97
CA SER A 294 13.91 -17.26 34.04
C SER A 294 15.07 -17.46 33.07
N GLU A 295 16.13 -18.10 33.52
CA GLU A 295 17.23 -18.56 32.65
C GLU A 295 16.93 -19.93 32.00
N LYS A 296 15.88 -20.62 32.45
CA LYS A 296 15.46 -21.91 31.88
C LYS A 296 14.60 -21.68 30.65
N SER A 297 15.00 -22.33 29.55
CA SER A 297 14.18 -22.44 28.34
C SER A 297 12.87 -23.18 28.62
N ASN A 298 11.84 -22.83 27.88
CA ASN A 298 10.50 -23.40 27.99
C ASN A 298 10.35 -24.71 27.16
N VAL A 299 11.44 -25.39 26.80
CA VAL A 299 11.41 -26.71 26.14
C VAL A 299 10.54 -27.69 26.94
N GLY A 300 9.70 -28.45 26.24
CA GLY A 300 8.77 -29.42 26.81
C GLY A 300 7.45 -28.82 27.31
N VAL A 301 7.26 -27.50 27.16
CA VAL A 301 6.01 -26.83 27.51
C VAL A 301 5.19 -26.60 26.25
N ARG A 302 4.00 -27.21 26.20
CA ARG A 302 3.05 -27.03 25.10
C ARG A 302 2.53 -25.59 25.01
N VAL A 303 2.41 -25.07 23.80
CA VAL A 303 1.84 -23.75 23.52
C VAL A 303 0.67 -23.87 22.54
N GLU A 304 -0.36 -23.06 22.78
CA GLU A 304 -1.55 -22.95 21.90
C GLU A 304 -1.52 -21.67 21.06
N SER A 305 -0.59 -20.76 21.33
CA SER A 305 -0.40 -19.53 20.57
C SER A 305 1.04 -19.04 20.61
N PHE A 306 1.51 -18.40 19.54
CA PHE A 306 2.85 -17.83 19.44
C PHE A 306 2.89 -16.66 18.45
N SER A 307 3.84 -15.74 18.60
CA SER A 307 3.98 -14.59 17.69
C SER A 307 4.72 -14.97 16.40
N LEU A 308 4.47 -14.23 15.33
CA LEU A 308 5.21 -14.35 14.07
C LEU A 308 6.71 -14.03 14.27
N VAL A 309 7.04 -13.10 15.19
CA VAL A 309 8.43 -12.81 15.56
C VAL A 309 9.11 -14.04 16.17
N HIS A 310 8.45 -14.79 17.06
CA HIS A 310 9.04 -16.00 17.63
C HIS A 310 9.22 -17.11 16.58
N LEU A 311 8.28 -17.22 15.64
CA LEU A 311 8.40 -18.17 14.53
C LEU A 311 9.59 -17.82 13.62
N THR A 312 9.72 -16.55 13.22
CA THR A 312 10.83 -16.09 12.36
C THR A 312 12.20 -16.15 13.04
N MET A 313 12.24 -16.06 14.37
CA MET A 313 13.43 -16.30 15.19
C MET A 313 13.79 -17.80 15.34
N GLY A 314 12.94 -18.71 14.86
CA GLY A 314 13.15 -20.15 14.98
C GLY A 314 13.00 -20.69 16.40
N LEU A 315 12.16 -20.04 17.22
CA LEU A 315 11.91 -20.45 18.60
C LEU A 315 10.75 -21.45 18.73
N ILE A 316 9.97 -21.62 17.67
CA ILE A 316 8.77 -22.47 17.65
C ILE A 316 9.11 -23.82 17.03
N ASN A 317 8.92 -24.88 17.79
CA ASN A 317 9.16 -26.25 17.35
C ASN A 317 7.89 -27.08 17.44
N TYR A 318 7.78 -28.06 16.55
CA TYR A 318 6.92 -29.21 16.73
C TYR A 318 7.73 -30.33 17.39
N VAL A 319 7.17 -30.94 18.43
CA VAL A 319 7.75 -32.07 19.14
C VAL A 319 6.84 -33.27 18.94
N GLN A 320 7.38 -34.34 18.35
CA GLN A 320 6.70 -35.63 18.27
C GLN A 320 6.79 -36.30 19.64
N SER A 321 5.65 -36.70 20.21
CA SER A 321 5.59 -37.29 21.55
C SER A 321 4.96 -38.67 21.60
N GLU A 322 4.20 -39.05 20.58
CA GLU A 322 3.53 -40.35 20.48
C GLU A 322 4.19 -41.22 19.40
N SER A 323 5.29 -41.91 19.75
CA SER A 323 5.94 -42.94 18.91
C SER A 323 5.75 -44.36 19.43
N LYS A 324 5.65 -44.54 20.75
CA LYS A 324 5.74 -45.89 21.34
C LYS A 324 4.48 -46.72 21.10
N GLY A 325 4.63 -47.82 20.36
CA GLY A 325 3.56 -48.76 20.03
C GLY A 325 2.55 -48.24 19.00
N ALA A 326 2.82 -47.09 18.38
CA ALA A 326 2.03 -46.53 17.29
C ALA A 326 2.96 -45.69 16.42
N GLU A 327 2.98 -45.96 15.11
CA GLU A 327 3.94 -45.34 14.19
C GLU A 327 3.23 -44.40 13.21
N PRO A 328 2.85 -43.20 13.68
CA PRO A 328 2.22 -42.23 12.82
C PRO A 328 3.24 -41.71 11.81
N THR A 329 2.93 -41.82 10.53
CA THR A 329 3.74 -41.23 9.46
C THR A 329 3.35 -39.77 9.17
N ILE A 330 2.20 -39.33 9.67
CA ILE A 330 1.62 -38.00 9.43
C ILE A 330 0.94 -37.51 10.70
N ASP A 331 1.11 -36.22 11.02
CA ASP A 331 0.28 -35.50 11.97
C ASP A 331 -0.33 -34.26 11.31
N GLN A 332 -1.42 -33.75 11.89
CA GLN A 332 -2.17 -32.62 11.36
C GLN A 332 -2.61 -31.68 12.48
N LEU A 333 -2.45 -30.39 12.25
CA LEU A 333 -2.99 -29.32 13.10
C LEU A 333 -3.72 -28.26 12.25
N SER A 334 -4.51 -27.41 12.88
CA SER A 334 -5.17 -26.28 12.23
C SER A 334 -4.81 -24.99 12.94
N ILE A 335 -4.41 -23.98 12.19
CA ILE A 335 -3.91 -22.71 12.72
C ILE A 335 -4.60 -21.51 12.07
N SER A 336 -4.80 -20.47 12.87
CA SER A 336 -5.24 -19.14 12.43
C SER A 336 -4.20 -18.09 12.84
N VAL A 337 -4.21 -16.93 12.20
CA VAL A 337 -3.39 -15.77 12.59
C VAL A 337 -4.31 -14.60 12.92
N SER A 338 -3.94 -13.84 13.94
CA SER A 338 -4.67 -12.66 14.40
C SER A 338 -3.71 -11.51 14.61
N ASP A 339 -4.12 -10.31 14.24
CA ASP A 339 -3.45 -9.04 14.55
C ASP A 339 -3.99 -8.39 15.84
N GLY A 340 -5.01 -9.00 16.45
CA GLY A 340 -5.71 -8.53 17.65
C GLY A 340 -7.09 -7.94 17.38
N LEU A 341 -7.37 -7.50 16.14
CA LEU A 341 -8.67 -6.99 15.71
C LEU A 341 -9.37 -7.99 14.78
N HIS A 342 -8.64 -8.46 13.78
CA HIS A 342 -9.07 -9.43 12.79
C HIS A 342 -8.40 -10.80 13.02
N ARG A 343 -9.03 -11.84 12.49
CA ARG A 343 -8.51 -13.21 12.56
C ARG A 343 -8.75 -13.91 11.23
N SER A 344 -7.72 -14.58 10.72
CA SER A 344 -7.77 -15.36 9.49
C SER A 344 -8.68 -16.58 9.64
N ALA A 345 -9.13 -17.14 8.51
CA ALA A 345 -9.71 -18.48 8.52
C ALA A 345 -8.66 -19.51 9.00
N PRO A 346 -9.09 -20.59 9.69
CA PRO A 346 -8.20 -21.69 10.07
C PRO A 346 -7.68 -22.41 8.83
N VAL A 347 -6.36 -22.67 8.80
CA VAL A 347 -5.67 -23.39 7.72
C VAL A 347 -5.10 -24.70 8.27
N PRO A 348 -5.35 -25.85 7.62
CA PRO A 348 -4.74 -27.11 8.01
C PRO A 348 -3.25 -27.13 7.65
N PHE A 349 -2.43 -27.60 8.59
CA PHE A 349 -1.00 -27.78 8.46
C PHE A 349 -0.65 -29.25 8.70
N TYR A 350 0.09 -29.84 7.76
CA TYR A 350 0.47 -31.25 7.79
C TYR A 350 1.95 -31.39 8.12
N ILE A 351 2.25 -32.40 8.92
CA ILE A 351 3.59 -32.72 9.39
C ILE A 351 3.89 -34.14 8.97
N ILE A 352 5.02 -34.32 8.28
CA ILE A 352 5.49 -35.65 7.86
C ILE A 352 6.45 -36.16 8.91
N ILE A 353 6.13 -37.31 9.49
CA ILE A 353 6.96 -37.97 10.49
C ILE A 353 7.78 -39.04 9.76
N SER A 354 9.11 -38.90 9.80
CA SER A 354 10.04 -39.92 9.32
C SER A 354 10.09 -41.04 10.36
N PRO A 355 9.71 -42.27 10.01
CA PRO A 355 9.81 -43.38 10.95
C PRO A 355 11.26 -43.66 11.33
N THR A 356 11.48 -44.09 12.56
CA THR A 356 12.80 -44.49 13.06
C THR A 356 12.69 -45.87 13.68
N ASN A 357 13.68 -46.73 13.46
CA ASN A 357 13.72 -48.06 14.08
C ASN A 357 14.03 -47.91 15.59
N ASP A 358 12.97 -47.82 16.39
CA ASP A 358 13.04 -47.64 17.85
C ASP A 358 12.21 -48.68 18.63
N GLU A 359 11.41 -49.50 17.94
CA GLU A 359 10.67 -50.58 18.54
C GLU A 359 11.52 -51.85 18.69
N THR A 360 11.22 -52.65 19.73
CA THR A 360 11.99 -53.87 20.01
C THR A 360 11.29 -55.10 19.43
N PRO A 361 11.97 -55.94 18.64
CA PRO A 361 11.35 -57.10 18.03
C PRO A 361 10.92 -58.12 19.09
N SER A 362 9.71 -58.65 18.91
CA SER A 362 9.08 -59.59 19.81
C SER A 362 9.06 -61.00 19.21
N LEU A 363 9.39 -61.99 20.05
CA LEU A 363 9.41 -63.40 19.66
C LEU A 363 8.13 -64.11 20.12
N LEU A 364 7.52 -64.86 19.22
CA LEU A 364 6.43 -65.78 19.53
C LEU A 364 6.94 -67.21 19.44
N LEU A 365 6.93 -67.92 20.57
CA LEU A 365 7.35 -69.32 20.64
C LEU A 365 6.19 -70.23 21.07
N ALA A 366 6.10 -71.41 20.44
CA ALA A 366 5.23 -72.48 20.88
C ALA A 366 6.03 -73.74 21.23
N ASN A 367 5.53 -74.49 22.20
CA ASN A 367 6.14 -75.76 22.60
C ASN A 367 5.87 -76.83 21.54
N PHE A 368 6.88 -77.64 21.25
CA PHE A 368 6.76 -78.80 20.37
C PHE A 368 7.41 -80.03 20.99
N THR A 369 7.01 -81.21 20.52
CA THR A 369 7.58 -82.49 20.93
C THR A 369 8.23 -83.17 19.72
N VAL A 370 9.36 -83.83 19.98
CA VAL A 370 10.10 -84.64 19.00
C VAL A 370 10.52 -85.94 19.68
N ASN A 371 10.39 -87.06 18.97
CA ASN A 371 10.84 -88.36 19.47
C ASN A 371 12.37 -88.44 19.43
N GLU A 372 12.98 -89.28 20.26
CA GLU A 372 14.41 -89.56 20.20
C GLU A 372 14.82 -90.05 18.80
N GLY A 373 15.87 -89.46 18.23
CA GLY A 373 16.31 -89.72 16.84
C GLY A 373 15.39 -89.15 15.75
N GLY A 374 14.26 -88.53 16.13
CA GLY A 374 13.33 -87.88 15.22
C GLY A 374 13.76 -86.46 14.81
N MET A 375 13.12 -85.97 13.75
CA MET A 375 13.31 -84.61 13.23
C MET A 375 11.98 -83.86 13.27
N ARG A 376 12.02 -82.57 13.64
CA ARG A 376 10.87 -81.67 13.62
C ARG A 376 11.24 -80.41 12.85
N GLU A 377 10.40 -80.05 11.90
CA GLU A 377 10.50 -78.78 11.17
C GLU A 377 10.04 -77.62 12.06
N LEU A 378 10.78 -76.51 12.00
CA LEU A 378 10.40 -75.25 12.62
C LEU A 378 9.55 -74.47 11.62
N THR A 379 8.30 -74.18 11.97
CA THR A 379 7.40 -73.35 11.17
C THR A 379 7.10 -72.05 11.92
N PRO A 380 6.56 -71.02 11.24
CA PRO A 380 6.06 -69.80 11.89
C PRO A 380 5.04 -70.03 13.01
N SER A 381 4.41 -71.22 13.09
CA SER A 381 3.55 -71.58 14.24
C SER A 381 4.32 -71.95 15.51
N ILE A 382 5.60 -72.33 15.39
CA ILE A 382 6.49 -72.75 16.49
C ILE A 382 7.44 -71.63 16.87
N LEU A 383 7.97 -70.91 15.89
CA LEU A 383 8.89 -69.79 16.07
C LEU A 383 8.48 -68.69 15.11
N ASN A 384 8.07 -67.54 15.62
CA ASN A 384 7.80 -66.35 14.82
C ASN A 384 8.43 -65.12 15.47
N GLY A 385 8.58 -64.07 14.69
CA GLY A 385 8.97 -62.75 15.16
C GLY A 385 8.00 -61.72 14.59
N PHE A 386 7.74 -60.67 15.34
CA PHE A 386 7.09 -59.48 14.81
C PHE A 386 7.77 -58.26 15.40
N ASP A 387 7.76 -57.20 14.61
CA ASP A 387 8.27 -55.90 14.99
C ASP A 387 7.23 -54.87 14.53
N LEU A 388 7.15 -53.75 15.25
CA LEU A 388 6.14 -52.74 14.96
C LEU A 388 6.62 -51.75 13.91
N ASP A 389 7.94 -51.63 13.70
CA ASP A 389 8.59 -50.65 12.82
C ASP A 389 7.99 -50.61 11.41
N SER A 390 7.88 -49.40 10.87
CA SER A 390 7.29 -49.08 9.57
C SER A 390 8.29 -48.25 8.78
N PRO A 391 8.89 -48.78 7.71
CA PRO A 391 8.60 -50.09 7.12
C PRO A 391 9.15 -51.25 7.96
N LEU A 392 8.48 -52.40 7.85
CA LEU A 392 8.87 -53.62 8.56
C LEU A 392 10.34 -54.00 8.32
N ASP A 393 11.01 -54.27 9.42
CA ASP A 393 12.41 -54.62 9.50
C ASP A 393 12.70 -56.09 9.10
N THR A 394 13.92 -56.37 8.67
CA THR A 394 14.35 -57.75 8.36
C THR A 394 14.73 -58.50 9.64
N LEU A 395 13.81 -59.32 10.15
CA LEU A 395 14.04 -60.09 11.37
C LEU A 395 14.97 -61.29 11.14
N THR A 396 16.05 -61.35 11.91
CA THR A 396 17.06 -62.42 11.90
C THR A 396 17.13 -63.12 13.25
N PHE A 397 16.93 -64.43 13.25
CA PHE A 397 17.10 -65.30 14.41
C PHE A 397 18.55 -65.79 14.48
N THR A 398 19.17 -65.71 15.66
CA THR A 398 20.54 -66.21 15.90
C THR A 398 20.56 -67.19 17.07
N VAL A 399 21.24 -68.31 16.89
CA VAL A 399 21.39 -69.34 17.93
C VAL A 399 22.50 -68.91 18.88
N VAL A 400 22.12 -68.35 20.03
CA VAL A 400 23.08 -67.90 21.06
C VAL A 400 23.74 -69.08 21.76
N GLN A 401 22.96 -70.13 22.05
CA GLN A 401 23.45 -71.37 22.65
C GLN A 401 22.91 -72.58 21.87
N PRO A 402 23.80 -73.44 21.33
CA PRO A 402 23.35 -74.63 20.62
C PRO A 402 22.74 -75.66 21.58
N PRO A 403 21.80 -76.50 21.09
CA PRO A 403 21.18 -77.54 21.91
C PRO A 403 22.22 -78.61 22.32
N ALA A 404 22.15 -79.07 23.59
CA ALA A 404 23.10 -80.04 24.14
C ALA A 404 22.97 -81.46 23.54
N HIS A 405 21.80 -81.81 23.01
CA HIS A 405 21.46 -83.16 22.54
C HIS A 405 20.84 -83.17 21.13
N GLY A 406 21.15 -82.17 20.30
CA GLY A 406 20.62 -82.06 18.94
C GLY A 406 21.39 -81.06 18.09
N SER A 407 20.90 -80.77 16.89
CA SER A 407 21.45 -79.73 16.01
C SER A 407 20.35 -79.13 15.15
N LEU A 408 20.42 -77.82 14.91
CA LEU A 408 19.55 -77.12 13.96
C LEU A 408 20.19 -77.19 12.56
N ILE A 409 19.46 -77.70 11.58
CA ILE A 409 19.93 -77.92 10.20
C ILE A 409 18.98 -77.27 9.19
N ASN A 410 19.51 -76.88 8.02
CA ASN A 410 18.73 -76.18 6.98
C ASN A 410 17.80 -77.12 6.20
N GLY A 411 16.57 -76.64 5.92
CA GLY A 411 15.46 -77.35 5.30
C GLY A 411 15.73 -77.87 3.88
N ILE A 412 16.67 -77.28 3.14
CA ILE A 412 17.06 -77.74 1.79
C ILE A 412 17.62 -79.17 1.84
N TYR A 413 18.18 -79.59 2.98
CA TYR A 413 18.65 -80.97 3.19
C TYR A 413 17.53 -81.93 3.65
N SER A 414 16.34 -81.42 3.96
CA SER A 414 15.18 -82.21 4.40
C SER A 414 14.40 -82.85 3.24
N LEU A 415 14.50 -82.29 2.03
CA LEU A 415 13.80 -82.77 0.82
C LEU A 415 14.42 -84.06 0.23
N GLU A 416 15.62 -84.47 0.68
CA GLU A 416 16.18 -85.80 0.38
C GLU A 416 15.59 -86.91 1.29
N LYS A 417 14.37 -86.71 1.81
CA LYS A 417 13.69 -87.62 2.76
C LYS A 417 13.52 -89.06 2.27
N SER A 418 13.67 -89.33 0.97
CA SER A 418 13.65 -90.70 0.43
C SER A 418 15.01 -91.42 0.49
N ARG A 419 16.08 -90.80 1.01
CA ARG A 419 17.40 -91.45 1.18
C ARG A 419 17.87 -91.59 2.63
N TYR A 420 17.23 -90.93 3.59
CA TYR A 420 17.71 -90.87 4.97
C TYR A 420 17.34 -92.05 5.87
N THR A 421 16.44 -92.95 5.46
CA THR A 421 16.10 -94.12 6.29
C THR A 421 17.13 -95.25 6.22
N ASP A 422 18.17 -95.16 5.38
CA ASP A 422 19.11 -96.29 5.18
C ASP A 422 20.60 -95.92 5.08
N THR A 423 21.00 -94.67 5.41
CA THR A 423 22.42 -94.30 5.43
C THR A 423 22.80 -93.61 6.73
N GLY A 424 23.74 -94.24 7.44
CA GLY A 424 24.17 -93.91 8.80
C GLY A 424 24.90 -92.58 8.96
N ALA A 425 25.32 -92.38 10.20
CA ALA A 425 25.82 -91.17 10.86
C ALA A 425 26.92 -90.31 10.16
N GLU A 426 27.43 -90.70 8.99
CA GLU A 426 28.46 -89.94 8.28
C GLU A 426 27.92 -88.75 7.46
N LEU A 427 26.65 -88.75 7.02
CA LEU A 427 26.09 -87.63 6.24
C LEU A 427 25.54 -86.47 7.09
N LEU A 428 25.09 -86.73 8.32
CA LEU A 428 24.74 -85.69 9.30
C LEU A 428 25.95 -84.81 9.69
N GLN A 429 27.17 -85.32 9.51
CA GLN A 429 28.40 -84.54 9.74
C GLN A 429 28.70 -83.51 8.63
N ARG A 430 28.02 -83.58 7.46
CA ARG A 430 28.19 -82.60 6.36
C ARG A 430 27.15 -81.48 6.37
N SER A 431 26.03 -81.62 7.09
CA SER A 431 25.08 -80.54 7.28
C SER A 431 25.64 -79.58 8.33
N LEU A 432 26.11 -78.41 7.87
CA LEU A 432 26.60 -77.37 8.77
C LEU A 432 25.47 -76.93 9.71
N PRO A 433 25.72 -76.88 11.04
CA PRO A 433 24.72 -76.39 11.97
C PRO A 433 24.36 -74.93 11.63
N ILE A 434 23.07 -74.62 11.62
CA ILE A 434 22.63 -73.24 11.41
C ILE A 434 22.95 -72.41 12.65
N THR A 435 23.62 -71.28 12.44
CA THR A 435 23.89 -70.28 13.47
C THR A 435 22.95 -69.09 13.38
N SER A 436 22.40 -68.78 12.20
CA SER A 436 21.41 -67.71 12.00
C SER A 436 20.55 -67.93 10.75
N PHE A 437 19.31 -67.43 10.76
CA PHE A 437 18.37 -67.45 9.63
C PHE A 437 17.34 -66.31 9.76
N THR A 438 16.73 -65.88 8.66
CA THR A 438 15.73 -64.81 8.62
C THR A 438 14.31 -65.34 8.77
N LEU A 439 13.37 -64.47 9.18
CA LEU A 439 11.95 -64.83 9.21
C LEU A 439 11.40 -65.19 7.83
N GLN A 440 11.87 -64.52 6.77
CA GLN A 440 11.47 -64.82 5.40
C GLN A 440 11.91 -66.22 4.98
N GLU A 441 13.12 -66.64 5.33
CA GLU A 441 13.61 -68.01 5.08
C GLU A 441 12.77 -69.07 5.82
N LEU A 442 12.36 -68.78 7.06
CA LEU A 442 11.47 -69.66 7.83
C LEU A 442 10.08 -69.80 7.19
N GLN A 443 9.49 -68.68 6.75
CA GLN A 443 8.20 -68.65 6.06
C GLN A 443 8.26 -69.32 4.68
N GLN A 444 9.39 -69.20 3.98
CA GLN A 444 9.57 -69.84 2.69
C GLN A 444 9.70 -71.36 2.81
N GLY A 445 10.40 -71.86 3.84
CA GLY A 445 10.43 -73.29 4.15
C GLY A 445 9.04 -73.91 4.31
N GLU A 446 8.13 -73.22 5.01
CA GLU A 446 6.74 -73.66 5.15
C GLU A 446 5.97 -73.69 3.82
N ARG A 447 6.18 -72.71 2.94
CA ARG A 447 5.53 -72.67 1.61
C ARG A 447 5.99 -73.80 0.70
N GLU A 448 7.28 -74.11 0.70
CA GLU A 448 7.87 -75.19 -0.10
C GLU A 448 7.46 -76.57 0.43
N ALA A 449 7.35 -76.73 1.75
CA ALA A 449 6.82 -77.95 2.39
C ALA A 449 5.33 -78.20 2.05
N ASN A 450 4.52 -77.14 1.96
CA ASN A 450 3.09 -77.26 1.61
C ASN A 450 2.82 -77.49 0.12
N GLN A 451 3.76 -77.17 -0.78
CA GLN A 451 3.63 -77.42 -2.23
C GLN A 451 4.11 -78.81 -2.65
N SER A 452 4.81 -79.53 -1.77
CA SER A 452 5.37 -80.87 -2.02
C SER A 452 4.53 -82.02 -1.45
N LEU A 453 3.29 -81.73 -1.04
CA LEU A 453 2.27 -82.68 -0.58
C LEU A 453 1.26 -83.07 -1.67
#